data_AF-A0A8T4ELD0-F1
#
_entry.id   AF-A0A8T4ELD0-F1
#
_cell.length_a   1.000
_cell.length_b   1.000
_cell.length_c   1.000
_cell.angle_alpha   90.00
_cell.angle_beta   90.00
_cell.angle_gamma   90.00
#
_symmetry.space_group_name_H-M   'P 1'
#
loop_
_entity.id
_entity.type
_entity.pdbx_description
1 polymer ?
#
loop_
_entity_poly.entity_id
_entity_poly.type
_entity_poly.pdbx_seq_one_letter_code
_entity_poly.pdbx_strand_id
1 'polypeptide(L)'
;MEPMPTEGEIQRWMLDTLKHSFRVEYFMKRLFVGNNHAERPHDIAGKGNKYEWDVIKGLALQYRNDESLTPYINASMEIHRQQRHHRLCNEPDPNDDLMTQPEANEDDMFESTVDSICSLLEDRTYQGGAHSYDEIKVEDFPPHKQPYVKIFLPRMRSLKQPDLEAITSLESFPNAGMAKEFYQTAVRNTNEALSRLRAEGVIS
;
A
#
# COMPACT_ATOMS: atom_id res chain seq x y z
N MET A 1 -14.07 -21.08 15.30
CA MET A 1 -13.21 -20.03 15.90
C MET A 1 -12.57 -19.30 14.74
N GLU A 2 -12.56 -17.98 14.73
CA GLU A 2 -11.91 -17.19 13.68
C GLU A 2 -10.38 -17.44 13.75
N PRO A 3 -9.69 -17.69 12.62
CA PRO A 3 -8.25 -17.86 12.62
C PRO A 3 -7.56 -16.56 13.00
N MET A 4 -6.66 -16.63 13.97
CA MET A 4 -5.87 -15.47 14.43
C MET A 4 -4.46 -15.53 13.85
N PRO A 5 -3.90 -14.42 13.37
CA PRO A 5 -2.50 -14.37 13.00
C PRO A 5 -1.62 -14.44 14.26
N THR A 6 -0.43 -15.01 14.09
CA THR A 6 0.63 -15.00 15.09
C THR A 6 1.26 -13.62 15.18
N GLU A 7 1.94 -13.33 16.29
CA GLU A 7 2.71 -12.09 16.44
C GLU A 7 3.72 -11.89 15.30
N GLY A 8 4.41 -12.94 14.87
CA GLY A 8 5.35 -12.87 13.75
C GLY A 8 4.70 -12.53 12.41
N GLU A 9 3.49 -13.03 12.15
CA GLU A 9 2.71 -12.67 10.95
C GLU A 9 2.25 -11.21 10.99
N ILE A 10 1.84 -10.72 12.16
CA ILE A 10 1.45 -9.32 12.37
C ILE A 10 2.65 -8.39 12.16
N GLN A 11 3.79 -8.70 12.79
CA GLN A 11 5.02 -7.91 12.65
C GLN A 11 5.51 -7.89 11.20
N ARG A 12 5.47 -9.04 10.51
CA ARG A 12 5.82 -9.12 9.09
C ARG A 12 4.89 -8.28 8.23
N TRP A 13 3.57 -8.38 8.44
CA TRP A 13 2.57 -7.58 7.72
C TRP A 13 2.80 -6.09 7.87
N MET A 14 2.99 -5.63 9.12
CA MET A 14 3.23 -4.22 9.39
C MET A 14 4.55 -3.74 8.78
N LEU A 15 5.61 -4.55 8.82
CA LEU A 15 6.91 -4.18 8.25
C LEU A 15 6.85 -4.09 6.72
N ASP A 16 6.19 -5.04 6.06
CA ASP A 16 6.00 -5.03 4.60
C ASP A 16 5.11 -3.86 4.15
N THR A 17 4.08 -3.52 4.95
CA THR A 17 3.23 -2.34 4.75
C THR A 17 4.03 -1.05 4.88
N LEU A 18 4.92 -0.95 5.89
CA LEU A 18 5.77 0.21 6.09
C LEU A 18 6.72 0.38 4.90
N LYS A 19 7.43 -0.68 4.50
CA LYS A 19 8.35 -0.66 3.35
C LYS A 19 7.64 -0.22 2.07
N HIS A 20 6.44 -0.72 1.83
CA HIS A 20 5.60 -0.31 0.71
C HIS A 20 5.23 1.17 0.77
N SER A 21 4.75 1.65 1.91
CA SER A 21 4.46 3.08 2.13
C SER A 21 5.67 3.95 1.80
N PHE A 22 6.87 3.55 2.24
CA PHE A 22 8.12 4.24 1.93
C PHE A 22 8.43 4.24 0.43
N ARG A 23 8.22 3.12 -0.25
CA ARG A 23 8.41 3.01 -1.70
C ARG A 23 7.49 3.96 -2.46
N VAL A 24 6.20 3.94 -2.16
CA VAL A 24 5.20 4.81 -2.80
C VAL A 24 5.55 6.28 -2.59
N GLU A 25 5.74 6.69 -1.34
CA GLU A 25 6.04 8.07 -0.98
C GLU A 25 7.36 8.58 -1.58
N TYR A 26 8.37 7.70 -1.67
CA TYR A 26 9.62 8.01 -2.37
C TYR A 26 9.36 8.38 -3.82
N PHE A 27 8.59 7.57 -4.55
CA PHE A 27 8.31 7.82 -5.97
C PHE A 27 7.38 9.01 -6.17
N MET A 28 6.31 9.15 -5.39
CA MET A 28 5.40 10.30 -5.45
C MET A 28 6.16 11.61 -5.32
N LYS A 29 7.09 11.69 -4.36
CA LYS A 29 7.97 12.86 -4.17
C LYS A 29 8.90 13.10 -5.35
N ARG A 30 9.54 12.06 -5.89
CA ARG A 30 10.51 12.18 -7.00
C ARG A 30 9.85 12.50 -8.35
N LEU A 31 8.60 12.07 -8.52
CA LEU A 31 7.80 12.33 -9.70
C LEU A 31 7.08 13.69 -9.63
N PHE A 32 7.05 14.32 -8.45
CA PHE A 32 6.35 15.58 -8.13
C PHE A 32 4.83 15.49 -8.30
N VAL A 33 4.21 14.41 -7.78
CA VAL A 33 2.77 14.12 -7.93
C VAL A 33 2.07 13.83 -6.59
N GLY A 34 0.74 13.97 -6.55
CA GLY A 34 -0.11 13.63 -5.41
C GLY A 34 0.05 14.51 -4.18
N ASN A 35 0.64 15.71 -4.33
CA ASN A 35 1.03 16.56 -3.21
C ASN A 35 -0.15 17.04 -2.33
N ASN A 36 -1.38 16.95 -2.84
CA ASN A 36 -2.58 17.42 -2.14
C ASN A 36 -3.44 16.30 -1.55
N HIS A 37 -2.99 15.04 -1.60
CA HIS A 37 -3.81 13.92 -1.15
C HIS A 37 -3.81 13.80 0.39
N ALA A 38 -4.99 13.89 0.99
CA ALA A 38 -5.17 14.03 2.43
C ALA A 38 -4.89 12.75 3.24
N GLU A 39 -4.93 11.58 2.60
CA GLU A 39 -4.76 10.30 3.28
C GLU A 39 -3.31 9.78 3.26
N ARG A 40 -2.32 10.59 2.84
CA ARG A 40 -0.92 10.16 2.74
C ARG A 40 -0.20 10.09 4.10
N PRO A 41 0.66 9.08 4.34
CA PRO A 41 0.91 7.90 3.50
C PRO A 41 -0.27 6.90 3.57
N HIS A 42 -0.87 6.60 2.42
CA HIS A 42 -2.20 5.96 2.34
C HIS A 42 -2.27 4.62 3.07
N ASP A 43 -1.20 3.83 3.03
CA ASP A 43 -1.21 2.51 3.63
C ASP A 43 -1.23 2.51 5.16
N ILE A 44 -0.85 3.61 5.80
CA ILE A 44 -0.72 3.72 7.27
C ILE A 44 -1.46 4.92 7.85
N ALA A 45 -2.24 5.64 7.05
CA ALA A 45 -3.03 6.80 7.46
C ALA A 45 -4.44 6.77 6.83
N GLY A 46 -5.37 7.51 7.43
CA GLY A 46 -6.78 7.49 7.03
C GLY A 46 -7.54 6.28 7.56
N LYS A 47 -8.84 6.22 7.29
CA LYS A 47 -9.71 5.13 7.74
C LYS A 47 -9.54 3.90 6.85
N GLY A 48 -9.49 2.71 7.43
CA GLY A 48 -9.24 1.47 6.69
C GLY A 48 -7.77 1.30 6.30
N ASN A 49 -6.85 1.99 6.97
CA ASN A 49 -5.43 1.80 6.71
C ASN A 49 -4.97 0.40 7.17
N LYS A 50 -3.84 -0.07 6.62
CA LYS A 50 -3.31 -1.43 6.85
C LYS A 50 -2.81 -1.68 8.28
N TYR A 51 -2.76 -0.66 9.13
CA TYR A 51 -2.46 -0.79 10.57
C TYR A 51 -3.70 -0.86 11.47
N GLU A 52 -4.91 -0.73 10.94
CA GLU A 52 -6.12 -0.98 11.72
C GLU A 52 -6.24 -2.47 12.03
N TRP A 53 -6.60 -2.83 13.27
CA TRP A 53 -6.68 -4.23 13.69
C TRP A 53 -7.61 -5.06 12.80
N ASP A 54 -8.76 -4.49 12.41
CA ASP A 54 -9.71 -5.16 11.52
C ASP A 54 -9.14 -5.45 10.13
N VAL A 55 -8.09 -4.74 9.72
CA VAL A 55 -7.34 -4.98 8.48
C VAL A 55 -6.19 -5.96 8.73
N ILE A 56 -5.39 -5.74 9.78
CA ILE A 56 -4.25 -6.60 10.15
C ILE A 56 -4.69 -8.06 10.35
N LYS A 57 -5.78 -8.29 11.10
CA LYS A 57 -6.18 -9.63 11.56
C LYS A 57 -6.42 -10.61 10.42
N GLY A 58 -6.93 -10.13 9.27
CA GLY A 58 -7.12 -10.95 8.08
C GLY A 58 -5.91 -10.91 7.15
N LEU A 59 -5.34 -9.74 6.86
CA LEU A 59 -4.26 -9.63 5.87
C LEU A 59 -2.96 -10.31 6.32
N ALA A 60 -2.66 -10.33 7.62
CA ALA A 60 -1.51 -11.06 8.14
C ALA A 60 -1.61 -12.59 7.92
N LEU A 61 -2.81 -13.15 7.75
CA LEU A 61 -3.01 -14.59 7.50
C LEU A 61 -2.50 -15.04 6.14
N GLN A 62 -2.30 -14.12 5.19
CA GLN A 62 -1.85 -14.47 3.84
C GLN A 62 -0.49 -15.19 3.82
N TYR A 63 0.36 -14.97 4.83
CA TYR A 63 1.68 -15.60 4.91
C TYR A 63 1.61 -17.13 5.16
N ARG A 64 0.43 -17.66 5.46
CA ARG A 64 0.21 -19.12 5.61
C ARG A 64 0.07 -19.84 4.26
N ASN A 65 -0.17 -19.11 3.17
CA ASN A 65 -0.44 -19.68 1.84
C ASN A 65 -1.53 -20.79 1.87
N ASP A 66 -2.60 -20.55 2.63
CA ASP A 66 -3.72 -21.48 2.80
C ASP A 66 -5.00 -20.88 2.21
N GLU A 67 -5.51 -21.48 1.14
CA GLU A 67 -6.71 -21.03 0.44
C GLU A 67 -7.97 -21.01 1.33
N SER A 68 -8.03 -21.84 2.38
CA SER A 68 -9.16 -21.85 3.30
C SER A 68 -9.29 -20.55 4.12
N LEU A 69 -8.22 -19.74 4.16
CA LEU A 69 -8.20 -18.45 4.84
C LEU A 69 -8.69 -17.29 3.96
N THR A 70 -8.91 -17.53 2.66
CA THR A 70 -9.35 -16.53 1.68
C THR A 70 -10.57 -15.71 2.14
N PRO A 71 -11.63 -16.29 2.76
CA PRO A 71 -12.76 -15.50 3.23
C PRO A 71 -12.39 -14.45 4.29
N TYR A 72 -11.45 -14.76 5.18
CA TYR A 72 -10.99 -13.86 6.25
C TYR A 72 -10.08 -12.77 5.69
N ILE A 73 -9.18 -13.14 4.78
CA ILE A 73 -8.32 -12.21 4.05
C ILE A 73 -9.19 -11.21 3.27
N ASN A 74 -10.18 -11.69 2.52
CA ASN A 74 -11.08 -10.85 1.72
C ASN A 74 -11.93 -9.90 2.57
N ALA A 75 -12.38 -10.33 3.75
CA ALA A 75 -13.13 -9.46 4.66
C ALA A 75 -12.28 -8.26 5.13
N SER A 76 -11.02 -8.50 5.51
CA SER A 76 -10.09 -7.42 5.87
C SER A 76 -9.67 -6.57 4.67
N MET A 77 -9.51 -7.18 3.49
CA MET A 77 -9.28 -6.43 2.23
C MET A 77 -10.43 -5.46 1.93
N GLU A 78 -11.67 -5.85 2.18
CA GLU A 78 -12.83 -5.01 1.89
C GLU A 78 -12.90 -3.77 2.80
N ILE A 79 -12.43 -3.90 4.04
CA ILE A 79 -12.27 -2.76 4.95
C ILE A 79 -11.19 -1.82 4.41
N HIS A 80 -10.07 -2.36 3.96
CA HIS A 80 -8.99 -1.56 3.37
C HIS A 80 -9.41 -0.85 2.08
N ARG A 81 -10.20 -1.51 1.24
CA ARG A 81 -10.76 -0.95 0.00
C ARG A 81 -11.68 0.26 0.20
N GLN A 82 -12.07 0.56 1.45
CA GLN A 82 -12.82 1.80 1.76
C GLN A 82 -11.95 3.06 1.69
N GLN A 83 -10.63 2.94 1.57
CA GLN A 83 -9.75 4.10 1.35
C GLN A 83 -10.06 4.81 0.03
N ARG A 84 -9.78 6.12 -0.02
CA ARG A 84 -10.18 6.98 -1.14
C ARG A 84 -9.64 6.48 -2.46
N HIS A 85 -8.33 6.19 -2.56
CA HIS A 85 -7.71 5.78 -3.82
C HIS A 85 -8.28 4.45 -4.34
N HIS A 86 -8.68 3.52 -3.47
CA HIS A 86 -9.34 2.28 -3.89
C HIS A 86 -10.76 2.51 -4.39
N ARG A 87 -11.58 3.25 -3.64
CA ARG A 87 -12.97 3.54 -4.04
C ARG A 87 -13.05 4.35 -5.32
N LEU A 88 -12.16 5.32 -5.46
CA LEU A 88 -12.21 6.26 -6.58
C LEU A 88 -11.49 5.76 -7.81
N CYS A 89 -10.45 4.92 -7.71
CA CYS A 89 -9.57 4.62 -8.86
C CYS A 89 -9.67 3.17 -9.39
N ASN A 90 -10.40 2.29 -8.72
CA ASN A 90 -10.48 0.88 -9.13
C ASN A 90 -11.63 0.57 -10.09
N GLU A 91 -12.67 1.41 -10.13
CA GLU A 91 -13.80 1.27 -11.04
C GLU A 91 -13.79 2.40 -12.08
N PRO A 92 -14.02 2.09 -13.37
CA PRO A 92 -14.11 3.12 -14.41
C PRO A 92 -15.35 3.99 -14.20
N ASP A 93 -15.30 5.26 -14.63
CA ASP A 93 -16.50 6.08 -14.73
C ASP A 93 -17.40 5.50 -15.84
N PRO A 94 -18.68 5.20 -15.58
CA PRO A 94 -19.60 4.75 -16.62
C PRO A 94 -19.80 5.76 -17.77
N ASN A 95 -19.35 7.01 -17.61
CA ASN A 95 -19.48 8.09 -18.61
C ASN A 95 -18.14 8.57 -19.19
N ASP A 96 -17.01 8.11 -18.66
CA ASP A 96 -15.67 8.46 -19.14
C ASP A 96 -14.71 7.28 -18.96
N ASP A 97 -14.46 6.54 -20.04
CA ASP A 97 -13.58 5.36 -20.04
C ASP A 97 -12.11 5.68 -19.73
N LEU A 98 -11.73 6.96 -19.68
CA LEU A 98 -10.36 7.42 -19.36
C LEU A 98 -10.21 7.91 -17.92
N MET A 99 -11.31 8.12 -17.22
CA MET A 99 -11.33 8.52 -15.82
C MET A 99 -12.03 7.45 -14.98
N THR A 100 -11.80 7.53 -13.68
CA THR A 100 -12.52 6.74 -12.71
C THR A 100 -13.65 7.59 -12.14
N GLN A 101 -14.35 7.11 -11.11
CA GLN A 101 -15.52 7.77 -10.49
C GLN A 101 -15.48 9.32 -10.56
N PRO A 102 -16.61 10.03 -10.79
CA PRO A 102 -16.65 11.48 -11.02
C PRO A 102 -15.94 12.35 -9.96
N GLU A 103 -15.78 11.85 -8.74
CA GLU A 103 -15.08 12.52 -7.62
C GLU A 103 -13.55 12.28 -7.59
N ALA A 104 -13.03 11.44 -8.48
CA ALA A 104 -11.61 11.19 -8.67
C ALA A 104 -10.96 12.38 -9.39
N ASN A 105 -9.81 12.80 -8.88
CA ASN A 105 -8.96 13.79 -9.53
C ASN A 105 -7.65 13.17 -10.01
N GLU A 106 -6.86 13.97 -10.70
CA GLU A 106 -5.59 13.52 -11.28
C GLU A 106 -4.59 13.04 -10.21
N ASP A 107 -4.55 13.69 -9.04
CA ASP A 107 -3.69 13.28 -7.92
C ASP A 107 -4.11 11.90 -7.35
N ASP A 108 -5.41 11.58 -7.33
CA ASP A 108 -5.90 10.25 -6.94
C ASP A 108 -5.40 9.17 -7.93
N MET A 109 -5.48 9.46 -9.22
CA MET A 109 -5.00 8.56 -10.28
C MET A 109 -3.48 8.38 -10.25
N PHE A 110 -2.74 9.44 -9.92
CA PHE A 110 -1.30 9.38 -9.74
C PHE A 110 -0.91 8.49 -8.56
N GLU A 111 -1.54 8.70 -7.39
CA GLU A 111 -1.33 7.86 -6.21
C GLU A 111 -1.65 6.40 -6.53
N SER A 112 -2.84 6.12 -7.07
CA SER A 112 -3.27 4.75 -7.38
C SER A 112 -2.35 4.05 -8.38
N THR A 113 -1.84 4.78 -9.38
CA THR A 113 -0.92 4.21 -10.37
C THR A 113 0.45 3.92 -9.78
N VAL A 114 1.01 4.85 -9.00
CA VAL A 114 2.32 4.65 -8.36
C VAL A 114 2.24 3.52 -7.33
N ASP A 115 1.18 3.47 -6.53
CA ASP A 115 0.85 2.38 -5.61
C ASP A 115 0.81 1.03 -6.33
N SER A 116 0.02 0.92 -7.42
CA SER A 116 -0.11 -0.33 -8.18
C SER A 116 1.24 -0.81 -8.75
N ILE A 117 2.06 0.11 -9.28
CA ILE A 117 3.41 -0.24 -9.78
C ILE A 117 4.30 -0.70 -8.62
N CYS A 118 4.30 0.02 -7.48
CA CYS A 118 5.10 -0.37 -6.31
C CYS A 118 4.71 -1.75 -5.78
N SER A 119 3.40 -2.00 -5.72
CA SER A 119 2.81 -3.29 -5.33
C SER A 119 3.28 -4.44 -6.23
N LEU A 120 3.35 -4.26 -7.55
CA LEU A 120 3.82 -5.30 -8.48
C LEU A 120 5.32 -5.59 -8.36
N LEU A 121 6.12 -4.60 -7.93
CA LEU A 121 7.56 -4.73 -7.71
C LEU A 121 7.91 -5.37 -6.35
N GLU A 122 6.91 -5.72 -5.54
CA GLU A 122 7.11 -6.33 -4.24
C GLU A 122 6.94 -7.85 -4.30
N ASP A 123 7.66 -8.55 -3.44
CA ASP A 123 7.52 -10.00 -3.28
C ASP A 123 6.28 -10.33 -2.42
N ARG A 124 5.10 -10.02 -2.96
CA ARG A 124 3.80 -10.28 -2.33
C ARG A 124 3.07 -11.36 -3.12
N THR A 125 3.10 -12.59 -2.59
CA THR A 125 2.57 -13.80 -3.23
C THR A 125 1.10 -13.67 -3.67
N TYR A 126 0.27 -12.99 -2.89
CA TYR A 126 -1.17 -12.82 -3.18
C TYR A 126 -1.47 -11.82 -4.30
N GLN A 127 -0.49 -11.01 -4.71
CA GLN A 127 -0.69 -9.98 -5.74
C GLN A 127 -0.18 -10.40 -7.12
N GLY A 128 0.32 -11.63 -7.27
CA GLY A 128 0.79 -12.17 -8.55
C GLY A 128 1.96 -11.37 -9.13
N GLY A 129 2.84 -10.87 -8.26
CA GLY A 129 3.86 -9.86 -8.56
C GLY A 129 4.66 -10.12 -9.83
N ALA A 130 4.87 -9.05 -10.58
CA ALA A 130 5.73 -9.01 -11.75
C ALA A 130 7.11 -8.52 -11.31
N HIS A 131 7.75 -9.17 -10.32
CA HIS A 131 8.85 -8.76 -9.43
C HIS A 131 10.08 -8.00 -10.00
N SER A 132 10.01 -7.48 -11.22
CA SER A 132 10.90 -6.54 -11.89
C SER A 132 10.13 -5.59 -12.82
N TYR A 133 10.71 -4.42 -13.11
CA TYR A 133 10.12 -3.48 -14.09
C TYR A 133 9.91 -4.08 -15.49
N ASP A 134 10.66 -5.12 -15.86
CA ASP A 134 10.58 -5.76 -17.18
C ASP A 134 9.39 -6.72 -17.31
N GLU A 135 8.86 -7.20 -16.18
CA GLU A 135 7.70 -8.08 -16.15
C GLU A 135 6.38 -7.30 -16.10
N ILE A 136 6.41 -6.02 -15.75
CA ILE A 136 5.23 -5.15 -15.69
C ILE A 136 4.79 -4.80 -17.11
N LYS A 137 3.66 -5.37 -17.52
CA LYS A 137 3.02 -5.09 -18.81
C LYS A 137 1.92 -4.06 -18.64
N VAL A 138 1.91 -3.05 -19.50
CA VAL A 138 0.91 -1.96 -19.44
C VAL A 138 -0.50 -2.51 -19.70
N GLU A 139 -0.61 -3.47 -20.61
CA GLU A 139 -1.86 -4.12 -21.00
C GLU A 139 -2.54 -4.91 -19.88
N ASP A 140 -1.81 -5.27 -18.82
CA ASP A 140 -2.37 -5.98 -17.66
C ASP A 140 -3.10 -5.02 -16.68
N PHE A 141 -2.93 -3.70 -16.85
CA PHE A 141 -3.66 -2.71 -16.07
C PHE A 141 -5.03 -2.40 -16.67
N PRO A 142 -6.02 -2.01 -15.84
CA PRO A 142 -7.32 -1.51 -16.32
C PRO A 142 -7.14 -0.41 -17.38
N PRO A 143 -7.95 -0.37 -18.47
CA PRO A 143 -7.78 0.56 -19.58
C PRO A 143 -7.57 2.02 -19.17
N HIS A 144 -8.33 2.50 -18.18
CA HIS A 144 -8.25 3.86 -17.65
C HIS A 144 -6.96 4.17 -16.88
N LYS A 145 -6.25 3.16 -16.34
CA LYS A 145 -4.94 3.32 -15.68
C LYS A 145 -3.78 3.27 -16.68
N GLN A 146 -3.95 2.65 -17.86
CA GLN A 146 -2.86 2.43 -18.81
C GLN A 146 -2.14 3.73 -19.25
N PRO A 147 -2.82 4.87 -19.51
CA PRO A 147 -2.13 6.13 -19.84
C PRO A 147 -1.16 6.57 -18.74
N TYR A 148 -1.57 6.47 -17.48
CA TYR A 148 -0.76 6.83 -16.32
C TYR A 148 0.42 5.87 -16.14
N VAL A 149 0.20 4.56 -16.33
CA VAL A 149 1.28 3.56 -16.28
C VAL A 149 2.34 3.83 -17.35
N LYS A 150 1.93 4.16 -18.58
CA LYS A 150 2.85 4.54 -19.68
C LYS A 150 3.72 5.76 -19.32
N ILE A 151 3.20 6.67 -18.51
CA ILE A 151 3.94 7.85 -18.03
C ILE A 151 4.88 7.48 -16.88
N PHE A 152 4.38 6.78 -15.86
CA PHE A 152 5.12 6.60 -14.61
C PHE A 152 6.11 5.44 -14.64
N LEU A 153 5.77 4.31 -15.26
CA LEU A 153 6.62 3.12 -15.29
C LEU A 153 8.06 3.41 -15.79
N PRO A 154 8.28 4.04 -16.97
CA PRO A 154 9.64 4.35 -17.43
C PRO A 154 10.35 5.38 -16.54
N ARG A 155 9.61 6.34 -15.97
CA ARG A 155 10.18 7.36 -15.06
C ARG A 155 10.64 6.71 -13.75
N MET A 156 9.80 5.89 -13.13
CA MET A 156 10.13 5.13 -11.91
C MET A 156 11.33 4.22 -12.14
N ARG A 157 11.38 3.51 -13.28
CA ARG A 157 12.52 2.67 -13.67
C ARG A 157 13.84 3.45 -13.76
N SER A 158 13.79 4.70 -14.22
CA SER A 158 14.98 5.56 -14.35
C SER A 158 15.47 6.17 -13.02
N LEU A 159 14.65 6.14 -11.97
CA LEU A 159 14.99 6.69 -10.67
C LEU A 159 15.79 5.68 -9.84
N LYS A 160 16.66 6.21 -8.96
CA LYS A 160 17.33 5.39 -7.95
C LYS A 160 16.28 4.78 -7.02
N GLN A 161 16.41 3.49 -6.71
CA GLN A 161 15.52 2.82 -5.76
C GLN A 161 15.79 3.29 -4.31
N PRO A 162 14.75 3.41 -3.47
CA PRO A 162 14.94 3.64 -2.04
C PRO A 162 15.60 2.43 -1.38
N ASP A 163 16.43 2.67 -0.36
CA ASP A 163 17.05 1.61 0.44
C ASP A 163 16.08 1.13 1.52
N LEU A 164 15.15 0.26 1.11
CA LEU A 164 14.11 -0.29 1.98
C LEU A 164 14.64 -1.41 2.89
N GLU A 165 15.80 -1.98 2.58
CA GLU A 165 16.44 -3.01 3.41
C GLU A 165 16.98 -2.44 4.72
N ALA A 166 17.24 -1.13 4.77
CA ALA A 166 17.55 -0.43 6.01
C ALA A 166 16.36 -0.35 7.00
N ILE A 167 15.14 -0.65 6.57
CA ILE A 167 13.94 -0.72 7.42
C ILE A 167 13.80 -2.14 7.94
N THR A 168 14.44 -2.43 9.07
CA THR A 168 14.49 -3.78 9.68
C THR A 168 13.63 -3.92 10.93
N SER A 169 13.02 -2.84 11.41
CA SER A 169 12.25 -2.82 12.65
C SER A 169 11.12 -1.78 12.60
N LEU A 170 10.01 -2.09 13.28
CA LEU A 170 8.90 -1.17 13.48
C LEU A 170 9.15 -0.17 14.61
N GLU A 171 10.06 -0.48 15.54
CA GLU A 171 10.40 0.40 16.69
C GLU A 171 11.30 1.57 16.29
N SER A 172 12.17 1.34 15.31
CA SER A 172 13.11 2.33 14.83
C SER A 172 13.50 2.02 13.40
N PHE A 173 13.24 2.97 12.51
CA PHE A 173 13.55 2.86 11.10
C PHE A 173 14.01 4.21 10.53
N PRO A 174 15.01 4.21 9.63
CA PRO A 174 15.51 5.44 9.02
C PRO A 174 14.50 6.02 8.03
N ASN A 175 14.63 7.31 7.72
CA ASN A 175 13.89 7.88 6.60
C ASN A 175 14.53 7.43 5.28
N ALA A 176 13.94 6.45 4.60
CA ALA A 176 14.37 5.96 3.28
C ALA A 176 13.92 6.82 2.08
N GLY A 177 13.75 8.14 2.29
CA GLY A 177 13.56 9.13 1.22
C GLY A 177 12.14 9.70 1.08
N MET A 178 11.27 9.46 2.05
CA MET A 178 9.99 10.17 2.20
C MET A 178 10.18 11.69 2.40
N ALA A 179 9.12 12.47 2.17
CA ALA A 179 9.06 13.83 2.70
C ALA A 179 9.06 13.79 4.25
N LYS A 180 9.52 14.87 4.90
CA LYS A 180 9.76 14.86 6.35
C LYS A 180 8.45 14.68 7.12
N GLU A 181 7.41 15.35 6.68
CA GLU A 181 6.05 15.32 7.20
C GLU A 181 5.44 13.91 7.10
N PHE A 182 5.58 13.23 5.96
CA PHE A 182 5.09 11.87 5.79
C PHE A 182 5.89 10.86 6.61
N TYR A 183 7.22 11.06 6.73
CA TYR A 183 8.05 10.26 7.63
C TYR A 183 7.62 10.41 9.10
N GLN A 184 7.35 11.63 9.55
CA GLN A 184 6.87 11.88 10.92
C GLN A 184 5.50 11.24 11.16
N THR A 185 4.60 11.31 10.18
CA THR A 185 3.31 10.60 10.24
C THR A 185 3.51 9.08 10.29
N ALA A 186 4.42 8.53 9.48
CA ALA A 186 4.71 7.09 9.48
C ALA A 186 5.24 6.61 10.84
N VAL A 187 6.17 7.34 11.44
CA VAL A 187 6.71 7.04 12.78
C VAL A 187 5.60 7.10 13.82
N ARG A 188 4.80 8.18 13.84
CA ARG A 188 3.70 8.34 14.81
C ARG A 188 2.69 7.20 14.68
N ASN A 189 2.17 6.96 13.48
CA ASN A 189 1.10 5.97 13.26
C ASN A 189 1.60 4.54 13.50
N THR A 190 2.88 4.24 13.21
CA THR A 190 3.50 2.95 13.57
C THR A 190 3.55 2.77 15.08
N ASN A 191 4.04 3.78 15.82
CA ASN A 191 4.12 3.72 17.28
C ASN A 191 2.73 3.61 17.94
N GLU A 192 1.74 4.33 17.42
CA GLU A 192 0.35 4.25 17.88
C GLU A 192 -0.24 2.84 17.66
N ALA A 193 -0.03 2.26 16.47
CA ALA A 193 -0.49 0.92 16.15
C ALA A 193 0.15 -0.14 17.06
N LEU A 194 1.48 -0.11 17.23
CA LEU A 194 2.20 -1.01 18.13
C LEU A 194 1.71 -0.87 19.58
N SER A 195 1.54 0.36 20.06
CA SER A 195 1.05 0.62 21.42
C SER A 195 -0.35 0.04 21.65
N ARG A 196 -1.24 0.17 20.66
CA ARG A 196 -2.59 -0.41 20.72
C ARG A 196 -2.54 -1.95 20.75
N LEU A 197 -1.79 -2.56 19.82
CA LEU A 197 -1.68 -4.02 19.75
C LEU A 197 -1.09 -4.63 21.03
N ARG A 198 -0.13 -3.95 21.67
CA ARG A 198 0.41 -4.34 22.98
C ARG A 198 -0.62 -4.22 24.10
N ALA A 199 -1.35 -3.11 24.15
CA ALA A 199 -2.37 -2.89 25.17
C ALA A 199 -3.51 -3.93 25.08
N GLU A 200 -3.79 -4.41 23.87
CA GLU A 200 -4.78 -5.46 23.59
C GLU A 200 -4.23 -6.88 23.77
N GLY A 201 -2.93 -7.03 24.09
CA GLY A 201 -2.28 -8.33 24.26
C GLY A 201 -2.13 -9.13 22.95
N VAL A 202 -2.19 -8.45 21.81
CA VAL A 202 -2.05 -9.05 20.47
C VAL A 202 -0.59 -9.31 20.12
N ILE A 203 0.31 -8.42 20.56
CA ILE A 203 1.77 -8.54 20.42
C ILE A 203 2.45 -8.21 21.75
N SER A 204 3.72 -8.61 21.89
CA SER A 204 4.52 -8.38 23.10
C SER A 204 5.28 -7.04 23.14
#